data_AF-A0A6I2V123-F1
#
_entry.id   AF-A0A6I2V123-F1
#
_cell.length_a   1.000
_cell.length_b   1.000
_cell.length_c   1.000
_cell.angle_alpha   90.00
_cell.angle_beta   90.00
_cell.angle_gamma   90.00
#
_symmetry.space_group_name_H-M   'P 1'
#
loop_
_entity.id
_entity.type
_entity.pdbx_description
1 polymer ?
#
loop_
_entity_poly.entity_id
_entity_poly.type
_entity_poly.pdbx_seq_one_letter_code
_entity_poly.pdbx_strand_id
1 'polypeptide(L)'
;MFITFLPEGRRCRIRRNETILETARRNGVTIDSSCHGTRCCGRCRVRVAADEREEKLPAGEPLLRPADNRERMALSPAERNDGWHLACLSIPRHSIFVTVPSPARPLLIPTADGERLPGFDCNHAGSEEIPPFVIRKFGASYWDAYQYAPLMSAAASLIADSNGDPVCKLPFCVTIEAGAFGAEIVFPEAGHLPLPGGYRFHSVQELADLPDIDFSKGRIAEVLRAIRLLHAVGRPCVLKVEAPFTVLSMLMDSMVLFRGLRKERKFIETAMAKIRRNLVRYIGLAFEAGAEMISYADPSGVVEFVGPKIFREVSGRETVRLLKEVAGLRPGGIVHVCGKTSTSLEYMHLCTSETYELTGKHNFAEALLSVYDRHKVSITGHNCILVTAVPIPHQKVSFLHFPDDPDTG
;
A
#
# COMPACT_ATOMS: atom_id res chain seq x y z
N MET A 1 19.42 22.25 3.51
CA MET A 1 19.37 21.16 4.50
C MET A 1 19.52 19.83 3.81
N PHE A 2 20.27 18.93 4.42
CA PHE A 2 20.57 17.60 3.90
C PHE A 2 20.32 16.52 4.95
N ILE A 3 19.89 15.34 4.51
CA ILE A 3 19.98 14.11 5.31
C ILE A 3 21.17 13.32 4.80
N THR A 4 22.05 12.89 5.69
CA THR A 4 23.05 11.87 5.36
C THR A 4 22.59 10.53 5.95
N PHE A 5 22.24 9.57 5.09
CA PHE A 5 21.84 8.24 5.52
C PHE A 5 23.06 7.35 5.77
N LEU A 6 23.17 6.82 6.98
CA LEU A 6 24.20 5.87 7.39
C LEU A 6 23.61 4.45 7.48
N PRO A 7 24.39 3.39 7.22
CA PRO A 7 25.85 3.38 7.00
C PRO A 7 26.28 3.71 5.56
N GLU A 8 25.35 3.79 4.59
CA GLU A 8 25.67 3.98 3.17
C GLU A 8 26.37 5.31 2.84
N GLY A 9 26.32 6.30 3.74
CA GLY A 9 26.89 7.64 3.53
C GLY A 9 26.14 8.47 2.49
N ARG A 10 24.93 8.07 2.09
CA ARG A 10 24.18 8.72 1.01
C ARG A 10 23.61 10.05 1.47
N ARG A 11 24.15 11.16 0.93
CA ARG A 11 23.71 12.52 1.23
C ARG A 11 22.61 12.97 0.28
N CYS A 12 21.45 13.27 0.83
CA CYS A 12 20.24 13.60 0.10
C CYS A 12 19.74 15.00 0.46
N ARG A 13 19.29 15.77 -0.52
CA ARG A 13 18.68 17.10 -0.29
C ARG A 13 17.22 16.94 0.18
N ILE A 14 16.88 17.62 1.26
CA ILE A 14 15.53 17.63 1.86
C ILE A 14 14.64 18.66 1.15
N ARG A 15 13.39 18.30 0.84
CA ARG A 15 12.34 19.23 0.40
C ARG A 15 11.60 19.82 1.61
N ARG A 16 10.92 20.95 1.42
CA ARG A 16 10.14 21.58 2.49
C ARG A 16 9.06 20.60 2.97
N ASN A 17 8.89 20.47 4.29
CA ASN A 17 7.91 19.58 4.92
C ASN A 17 8.04 18.07 4.60
N GLU A 18 9.17 17.63 4.04
CA GLU A 18 9.42 16.23 3.70
C GLU A 18 9.82 15.42 4.93
N THR A 19 9.22 14.23 5.09
CA THR A 19 9.61 13.29 6.14
C THR A 19 10.94 12.61 5.80
N ILE A 20 11.60 12.04 6.82
CA ILE A 20 12.81 11.25 6.62
C ILE A 20 12.52 10.06 5.69
N LEU A 21 11.35 9.40 5.83
CA LEU A 21 10.99 8.23 5.02
C LEU A 21 10.75 8.60 3.54
N GLU A 22 10.06 9.71 3.28
CA GLU A 22 9.86 10.20 1.89
C GLU A 22 11.19 10.55 1.24
N THR A 23 12.07 11.25 1.98
CA THR A 23 13.42 11.58 1.51
C THR A 23 14.23 10.32 1.20
N ALA A 24 14.15 9.30 2.06
CA ALA A 24 14.84 8.03 1.85
C ALA A 24 14.37 7.33 0.56
N ARG A 25 13.06 7.18 0.39
CA ARG A 25 12.44 6.52 -0.78
C ARG A 25 12.82 7.17 -2.09
N ARG A 26 12.69 8.50 -2.17
CA ARG A 26 13.01 9.27 -3.38
C ARG A 26 14.47 9.13 -3.81
N ASN A 27 15.36 8.85 -2.86
CA ASN A 27 16.79 8.71 -3.11
C ASN A 27 17.27 7.26 -3.03
N GLY A 28 16.34 6.28 -3.07
CA GLY A 28 16.66 4.85 -3.11
C GLY A 28 17.37 4.33 -1.85
N VAL A 29 17.09 4.91 -0.69
CA VAL A 29 17.53 4.42 0.62
C VAL A 29 16.39 3.62 1.24
N THR A 30 16.67 2.37 1.59
CA THR A 30 15.66 1.47 2.15
C THR A 30 15.53 1.68 3.66
N ILE A 31 14.34 2.04 4.11
CA ILE A 31 13.94 2.06 5.52
C ILE A 31 12.73 1.15 5.66
N ASP A 32 12.75 0.23 6.63
CA ASP A 32 11.61 -0.65 6.89
C ASP A 32 10.33 0.17 7.11
N SER A 33 9.33 -0.02 6.26
CA SER A 33 8.09 0.74 6.31
C SER A 33 6.93 -0.08 5.78
N SER A 34 6.59 -1.18 6.47
CA SER A 34 5.53 -2.11 6.05
C SER A 34 4.18 -1.47 5.72
N CYS A 35 3.80 -0.35 6.36
CA CYS A 35 2.57 0.38 6.07
C CYS A 35 2.67 1.42 4.95
N HIS A 36 3.80 1.45 4.23
CA HIS A 36 4.05 2.42 3.18
C HIS A 36 3.99 3.90 3.61
N GLY A 37 4.22 4.21 4.89
CA GLY A 37 4.22 5.59 5.38
C GLY A 37 2.82 6.13 5.68
N THR A 38 1.79 5.28 5.72
CA THR A 38 0.43 5.61 6.21
C THR A 38 0.36 5.86 7.73
N ARG A 39 1.52 5.85 8.41
CA ARG A 39 1.68 6.22 9.84
C ARG A 39 0.95 5.30 10.81
N CYS A 40 0.75 4.03 10.46
CA CYS A 40 0.09 3.04 11.34
C CYS A 40 1.03 1.96 11.89
N CYS A 41 2.20 1.68 11.27
CA CYS A 41 2.99 0.49 11.65
C CYS A 41 4.09 0.65 12.71
N GLY A 42 4.64 1.85 12.91
CA GLY A 42 5.75 2.07 13.84
C GLY A 42 7.09 1.39 13.49
N ARG A 43 7.24 0.88 12.25
CA ARG A 43 8.45 0.16 11.80
C ARG A 43 9.53 1.00 11.15
N CYS A 44 9.19 2.22 10.75
CA CYS A 44 10.07 3.20 10.11
C CYS A 44 11.13 3.77 11.07
N ARG A 45 11.74 2.93 11.92
CA ARG A 45 12.62 3.32 13.02
C ARG A 45 13.98 3.72 12.48
N VAL A 46 14.42 4.92 12.85
CA VAL A 46 15.73 5.46 12.54
C VAL A 46 16.30 6.17 13.75
N ARG A 47 17.62 6.29 13.80
CA ARG A 47 18.28 7.13 14.80
C ARG A 47 18.75 8.42 14.16
N VAL A 48 18.41 9.55 14.77
CA VAL A 48 18.70 10.89 14.25
C VAL A 48 19.76 11.57 15.12
N ALA A 49 20.74 12.18 14.46
CA ALA A 49 21.75 13.02 15.09
C ALA A 49 21.94 14.31 14.28
N ALA A 50 22.42 15.37 14.93
CA ALA A 50 22.75 16.62 14.26
C ALA A 50 23.93 16.42 13.29
N ASP A 51 23.91 17.04 12.11
CA ASP A 51 25.11 17.12 11.28
C ASP A 51 26.00 18.27 11.73
N GLU A 52 26.97 17.96 12.60
CA GLU A 52 27.91 18.94 13.19
C GLU A 52 28.82 19.65 12.18
N ARG A 53 28.82 19.21 10.91
CA ARG A 53 29.60 19.82 9.82
C ARG A 53 28.92 21.04 9.21
N GLU A 54 27.62 21.24 9.44
CA GLU A 54 26.89 22.45 9.02
C GLU A 54 26.60 23.36 10.23
N GLU A 55 26.44 24.66 9.96
CA GLU A 55 26.31 25.78 10.91
C GLU A 55 25.85 25.41 12.33
N LYS A 56 26.52 25.99 13.35
CA LYS A 56 26.14 25.89 14.77
C LYS A 56 24.63 26.06 14.92
N LEU A 57 23.94 24.96 15.21
CA LEU A 57 22.51 24.99 15.55
C LEU A 57 22.28 26.03 16.65
N PRO A 58 21.25 26.89 16.53
CA PRO A 58 20.84 27.77 17.62
C PRO A 58 20.57 26.91 18.87
N ALA A 59 21.15 27.32 20.00
CA ALA A 59 21.06 26.54 21.24
C ALA A 59 19.59 26.31 21.63
N GLY A 60 19.19 25.03 21.69
CA GLY A 60 17.85 24.63 22.11
C GLY A 60 16.82 24.41 20.99
N GLU A 61 17.18 24.56 19.71
CA GLU A 61 16.27 24.23 18.61
C GLU A 61 16.19 22.71 18.35
N PRO A 62 14.98 22.14 18.20
CA PRO A 62 14.82 20.71 17.96
C PRO A 62 15.17 20.35 16.51
N LEU A 63 15.97 19.29 16.32
CA LEU A 63 16.39 18.77 15.01
C LEU A 63 15.22 18.39 14.09
N LEU A 64 14.12 17.97 14.70
CA LEU A 64 12.90 17.51 14.03
C LEU A 64 11.71 18.33 14.50
N ARG A 65 10.64 18.32 13.72
CA ARG A 65 9.32 18.76 14.20
C ARG A 65 8.93 17.95 15.46
N PRO A 66 8.23 18.55 16.45
CA PRO A 66 7.84 17.85 17.66
C PRO A 66 7.15 16.52 17.39
N ALA A 67 7.53 15.51 18.17
CA ALA A 67 7.01 14.15 18.06
C ALA A 67 5.48 14.12 18.14
N ASP A 68 4.87 13.54 17.11
CA ASP A 68 3.45 13.22 17.06
C ASP A 68 3.09 12.26 18.21
N ASN A 69 1.85 12.30 18.70
CA ASN A 69 1.34 11.35 19.70
C ASN A 69 1.64 9.90 19.29
N ARG A 70 1.58 9.59 17.99
CA ARG A 70 1.89 8.25 17.46
C ARG A 70 3.34 7.82 17.68
N GLU A 71 4.29 8.76 17.58
CA GLU A 71 5.70 8.48 17.84
C GLU A 71 5.95 8.25 19.33
N ARG A 72 5.30 9.04 20.19
CA ARG A 72 5.36 8.85 21.65
C ARG A 72 4.77 7.52 22.11
N MET A 73 3.86 6.95 21.32
CA MET A 73 3.26 5.64 21.57
C MET A 73 4.10 4.48 21.01
N ALA A 74 4.78 4.68 19.89
CA ALA A 74 5.59 3.65 19.24
C ALA A 74 6.99 3.49 19.85
N LEU A 75 7.50 4.53 20.52
CA LEU A 75 8.83 4.59 21.11
C LEU A 75 8.75 4.96 22.59
N SER A 76 9.44 4.20 23.42
CA SER A 76 9.60 4.48 24.84
C SER A 76 10.28 5.85 25.07
N PRO A 77 10.09 6.48 26.25
CA PRO A 77 10.81 7.70 26.59
C PRO A 77 12.34 7.57 26.49
N ALA A 78 12.89 6.39 26.83
CA ALA A 78 14.30 6.10 26.72
C ALA A 78 14.77 6.05 25.25
N GLU A 79 14.05 5.31 24.39
CA GLU A 79 14.35 5.26 22.95
C GLU A 79 14.34 6.68 22.33
N ARG A 80 13.35 7.51 22.68
CA ARG A 80 13.26 8.89 22.17
C ARG A 80 14.41 9.77 22.67
N ASN A 81 14.83 9.61 23.93
CA ASN A 81 15.99 10.33 24.46
C ASN A 81 17.30 9.87 23.79
N ASP A 82 17.39 8.61 23.38
CA ASP A 82 18.54 8.07 22.65
C ASP A 82 18.59 8.48 21.17
N GLY A 83 17.62 9.31 20.73
CA GLY A 83 17.52 9.84 19.37
C GLY A 83 16.80 8.90 18.40
N TRP A 84 16.03 7.93 18.88
CA TRP A 84 15.16 7.11 18.02
C TRP A 84 13.91 7.86 17.62
N HIS A 85 13.58 7.70 16.34
CA HIS A 85 12.47 8.36 15.70
C HIS A 85 11.78 7.48 14.68
N LEU A 86 10.52 7.79 14.40
CA LEU A 86 9.78 7.21 13.28
C LEU A 86 9.98 8.09 12.04
N ALA A 87 10.74 7.60 11.06
CA ALA A 87 11.08 8.29 9.82
C ALA A 87 9.84 8.78 9.03
N CYS A 88 8.72 8.09 9.14
CA CYS A 88 7.45 8.41 8.50
C CYS A 88 6.63 9.52 9.20
N LEU A 89 7.04 9.92 10.40
CA LEU A 89 6.47 11.03 11.17
C LEU A 89 7.45 12.19 11.33
N SER A 90 8.75 11.91 11.17
CA SER A 90 9.83 12.84 11.43
C SER A 90 10.08 13.77 10.24
N ILE A 91 9.85 15.07 10.44
CA ILE A 91 10.17 16.13 9.47
C ILE A 91 11.41 16.89 9.97
N PRO A 92 12.55 16.84 9.27
CA PRO A 92 13.75 17.56 9.67
C PRO A 92 13.61 19.07 9.57
N ARG A 93 14.19 19.78 10.55
CA ARG A 93 14.29 21.25 10.57
C ARG A 93 15.69 21.77 10.27
N HIS A 94 16.68 20.90 10.28
CA HIS A 94 18.09 21.19 10.01
C HIS A 94 18.72 20.04 9.22
N SER A 95 19.98 20.20 8.83
CA SER A 95 20.76 19.09 8.28
C SER A 95 21.04 18.04 9.38
N ILE A 96 20.82 16.77 9.08
CA ILE A 96 20.89 15.67 10.06
C ILE A 96 21.61 14.45 9.50
N PHE A 97 22.20 13.65 10.39
CA PHE A 97 22.53 12.27 10.14
C PHE A 97 21.38 11.37 10.52
N VAL A 98 21.07 10.42 9.65
CA VAL A 98 20.05 9.39 9.89
C VAL A 98 20.73 8.05 9.80
N THR A 99 20.92 7.39 10.94
CA THR A 99 21.36 6.01 10.99
C THR A 99 20.16 5.13 10.74
N VAL A 100 20.14 4.50 9.57
CA VAL A 100 19.22 3.43 9.25
C VAL A 100 19.79 2.17 9.91
N PRO A 101 19.10 1.56 10.89
CA PRO A 101 19.55 0.28 11.41
C PRO A 101 19.68 -0.68 10.24
N SER A 102 20.87 -1.25 10.05
CA SER A 102 21.10 -2.30 9.05
C SER A 102 19.97 -3.34 9.17
N PRO A 103 19.36 -3.82 8.08
CA PRO A 103 18.37 -4.88 8.15
C PRO A 103 19.05 -6.11 8.78
N ALA A 104 18.93 -6.24 10.11
CA ALA A 104 19.78 -7.13 10.89
C ALA A 104 19.45 -8.61 10.67
N ARG A 105 18.42 -8.91 9.88
CA ARG A 105 18.08 -10.19 9.25
C ARG A 105 17.00 -9.89 8.19
N PRO A 106 16.85 -10.71 7.13
CA PRO A 106 15.60 -10.74 6.38
C PRO A 106 14.46 -10.88 7.38
N LEU A 107 13.41 -10.07 7.22
CA LEU A 107 12.29 -10.12 8.14
C LEU A 107 11.65 -11.51 8.04
N LEU A 108 11.84 -12.32 9.08
CA LEU A 108 11.29 -13.66 9.11
C LEU A 108 9.86 -13.61 9.61
N ILE A 109 8.95 -14.04 8.75
CA ILE A 109 7.52 -14.12 9.02
C ILE A 109 7.23 -15.47 9.69
N PRO A 110 6.51 -15.51 10.83
CA PRO A 110 6.04 -16.77 11.40
C PRO A 110 5.14 -17.50 10.40
N THR A 111 5.31 -18.82 10.27
CA THR A 111 4.38 -19.68 9.52
C THR A 111 3.41 -20.38 10.47
N ALA A 112 2.36 -20.99 9.91
CA ALA A 112 1.43 -21.82 10.67
C ALA A 112 2.13 -23.02 11.34
N ASP A 113 3.21 -23.53 10.74
CA ASP A 113 3.99 -24.67 11.22
C ASP A 113 4.99 -24.32 12.33
N GLY A 114 5.03 -23.04 12.76
CA GLY A 114 5.95 -22.56 13.79
C GLY A 114 7.35 -22.22 13.28
N GLU A 115 7.60 -22.38 11.98
CA GLU A 115 8.81 -21.93 11.32
C GLU A 115 8.82 -20.40 11.13
N ARG A 116 9.97 -19.88 10.73
CA ARG A 116 10.20 -18.47 10.45
C ARG A 116 10.91 -18.33 9.11
N LEU A 117 10.14 -18.03 8.07
CA LEU A 117 10.63 -17.95 6.69
C LEU A 117 10.80 -16.50 6.23
N PRO A 118 11.74 -16.21 5.30
CA PRO A 118 11.87 -14.87 4.73
C PRO A 118 10.57 -14.39 4.09
N GLY A 119 10.09 -13.21 4.48
CA GLY A 119 8.93 -12.58 3.82
C GLY A 119 9.21 -12.16 2.38
N PHE A 120 8.16 -11.76 1.65
CA PHE A 120 8.31 -11.16 0.33
C PHE A 120 9.16 -9.89 0.40
N ASP A 121 10.26 -9.87 -0.36
CA ASP A 121 11.20 -8.75 -0.40
C ASP A 121 10.63 -7.57 -1.21
N CYS A 122 9.90 -6.71 -0.51
CA CYS A 122 9.27 -5.55 -1.11
C CYS A 122 10.28 -4.41 -1.28
N ASN A 123 10.94 -4.39 -2.43
CA ASN A 123 11.97 -3.39 -2.74
C ASN A 123 11.43 -1.99 -3.13
N HIS A 124 10.11 -1.76 -3.06
CA HIS A 124 9.47 -0.47 -3.39
C HIS A 124 9.96 0.17 -4.71
N ALA A 125 10.45 -0.66 -5.64
CA ALA A 125 11.22 -0.20 -6.80
C ALA A 125 10.39 0.62 -7.80
N GLY A 126 9.07 0.64 -7.68
CA GLY A 126 8.18 1.60 -8.32
C GLY A 126 7.59 2.54 -7.27
N SER A 127 7.82 3.84 -7.40
CA SER A 127 7.13 4.81 -6.55
C SER A 127 5.65 4.84 -6.92
N GLU A 128 4.76 4.75 -5.93
CA GLU A 128 3.34 5.07 -6.13
C GLU A 128 3.11 6.56 -6.47
N GLU A 129 4.13 7.38 -6.23
CA GLU A 129 4.14 8.79 -6.55
C GLU A 129 4.13 9.03 -8.06
N ILE A 130 3.32 9.99 -8.48
CA ILE A 130 3.38 10.54 -9.82
C ILE A 130 4.79 11.14 -10.03
N PRO A 131 5.59 10.64 -10.99
CA PRO A 131 6.96 11.08 -11.17
C PRO A 131 7.07 12.58 -11.50
N PRO A 132 8.17 13.27 -11.14
CA PRO A 132 8.32 14.71 -11.34
C PRO A 132 8.15 15.19 -12.78
N PHE A 133 8.45 14.36 -13.78
CA PHE A 133 8.28 14.72 -15.19
C PHE A 133 6.79 14.83 -15.57
N VAL A 134 5.94 14.00 -14.97
CA VAL A 134 4.48 14.11 -15.10
C VAL A 134 4.02 15.40 -14.41
N ILE A 135 4.51 15.69 -13.20
CA ILE A 135 4.20 16.95 -12.49
C ILE A 135 4.54 18.16 -13.36
N ARG A 136 5.70 18.17 -14.03
CA ARG A 136 6.08 19.26 -14.95
C ARG A 136 5.14 19.39 -16.15
N LYS A 137 4.67 18.27 -16.68
CA LYS A 137 3.75 18.26 -17.84
C LYS A 137 2.35 18.75 -17.47
N PHE A 138 1.86 18.39 -16.28
CA PHE A 138 0.51 18.75 -15.82
C PHE A 138 0.46 20.07 -15.03
N GLY A 139 1.59 20.56 -14.52
CA GLY A 139 1.70 21.87 -13.87
C GLY A 139 0.75 22.04 -12.68
N ALA A 140 -0.09 23.08 -12.74
CA ALA A 140 -1.09 23.41 -11.70
C ALA A 140 -2.11 22.28 -11.45
N SER A 141 -2.28 21.36 -12.41
CA SER A 141 -3.22 20.24 -12.34
C SER A 141 -2.61 18.97 -11.76
N TYR A 142 -1.58 19.09 -10.92
CA TYR A 142 -1.00 17.94 -10.23
C TYR A 142 -2.03 17.18 -9.39
N TRP A 143 -2.76 17.88 -8.53
CA TRP A 143 -3.79 17.27 -7.67
C TRP A 143 -5.02 16.83 -8.45
N ASP A 144 -5.27 17.45 -9.60
CA ASP A 144 -6.33 17.04 -10.51
C ASP A 144 -6.09 15.62 -11.05
N ALA A 145 -4.84 15.17 -11.19
CA ALA A 145 -4.53 13.78 -11.59
C ALA A 145 -4.91 12.73 -10.52
N TYR A 146 -5.10 13.15 -9.26
CA TYR A 146 -5.62 12.29 -8.18
C TYR A 146 -7.14 12.33 -8.05
N GLN A 147 -7.78 13.29 -8.70
CA GLN A 147 -9.19 13.62 -8.47
C GLN A 147 -10.06 13.42 -9.71
N TYR A 148 -9.53 13.69 -10.91
CA TYR A 148 -10.31 13.76 -12.13
C TYR A 148 -9.82 12.77 -13.19
N ALA A 149 -10.76 12.04 -13.77
CA ALA A 149 -10.53 10.94 -14.67
C ALA A 149 -9.65 11.28 -15.89
N PRO A 150 -9.88 12.39 -16.64
CA PRO A 150 -9.10 12.68 -17.84
C PRO A 150 -7.62 12.87 -17.55
N LEU A 151 -7.29 13.50 -16.42
CA LEU A 151 -5.90 13.71 -16.04
C LEU A 151 -5.31 12.46 -15.38
N MET A 152 -6.10 11.71 -14.62
CA MET A 152 -5.68 10.43 -14.06
C MET A 152 -5.30 9.44 -15.17
N SER A 153 -6.14 9.28 -16.19
CA SER A 153 -5.89 8.38 -17.33
C SER A 153 -4.70 8.86 -18.17
N ALA A 154 -4.59 10.17 -18.41
CA ALA A 154 -3.46 10.75 -19.16
C ALA A 154 -2.13 10.59 -18.40
N ALA A 155 -2.12 10.81 -17.08
CA ALA A 155 -0.96 10.60 -16.23
C ALA A 155 -0.55 9.12 -16.20
N ALA A 156 -1.52 8.20 -16.06
CA ALA A 156 -1.25 6.77 -16.02
C ALA A 156 -0.64 6.28 -17.34
N SER A 157 -1.17 6.76 -18.47
CA SER A 157 -0.64 6.46 -19.80
C SER A 157 0.80 6.96 -19.95
N LEU A 158 1.05 8.20 -19.56
CA LEU A 158 2.38 8.80 -19.65
C LEU A 158 3.43 8.09 -18.77
N ILE A 159 3.05 7.65 -17.58
CA ILE A 159 3.93 6.87 -16.68
C ILE A 159 4.24 5.50 -17.29
N ALA A 160 3.22 4.84 -17.84
CA ALA A 160 3.41 3.56 -18.49
C ALA A 160 4.35 3.69 -19.70
N ASP A 161 4.13 4.70 -20.56
CA ASP A 161 4.98 4.95 -21.74
C ASP A 161 6.43 5.26 -21.37
N SER A 162 6.66 6.07 -20.32
CA SER A 162 8.02 6.40 -19.89
C SER A 162 8.79 5.20 -19.36
N ASN A 163 8.07 4.21 -18.82
CA ASN A 163 8.64 3.02 -18.22
C ASN A 163 8.70 1.84 -19.20
N GLY A 164 8.15 1.98 -20.41
CA GLY A 164 7.95 0.85 -21.32
C GLY A 164 6.99 -0.20 -20.75
N ASP A 165 6.06 0.22 -19.89
CA ASP A 165 5.09 -0.65 -19.22
C ASP A 165 3.87 -0.87 -20.12
N PRO A 166 3.52 -2.13 -20.46
CA PRO A 166 2.35 -2.41 -21.29
C PRO A 166 1.01 -2.05 -20.64
N VAL A 167 0.99 -1.82 -19.31
CA VAL A 167 -0.23 -1.57 -18.54
C VAL A 167 -0.19 -0.23 -17.81
N CYS A 168 -1.33 0.46 -17.78
CA CYS A 168 -1.53 1.69 -17.02
C CYS A 168 -2.01 1.39 -15.60
N LYS A 169 -1.33 1.88 -14.57
CA LYS A 169 -1.71 1.62 -13.16
C LYS A 169 -2.38 2.83 -12.55
N LEU A 170 -3.51 2.63 -11.89
CA LEU A 170 -4.26 3.68 -11.18
C LEU A 170 -5.04 3.08 -10.00
N PRO A 171 -5.49 3.87 -9.02
CA PRO A 171 -5.16 5.27 -8.74
C PRO A 171 -3.68 5.44 -8.32
N PHE A 172 -3.24 6.68 -8.07
CA PHE A 172 -1.87 6.97 -7.59
C PHE A 172 -1.75 7.07 -6.06
N CYS A 173 -2.76 6.62 -5.32
CA CYS A 173 -2.79 6.67 -3.86
C CYS A 173 -3.67 5.56 -3.28
N VAL A 174 -3.46 5.26 -2.00
CA VAL A 174 -4.19 4.24 -1.23
C VAL A 174 -5.47 4.76 -0.54
N THR A 175 -5.88 6.00 -0.80
CA THR A 175 -6.94 6.67 -0.03
C THR A 175 -8.32 6.68 -0.70
N ILE A 176 -8.49 6.03 -1.85
CA ILE A 176 -9.73 6.11 -2.64
C ILE A 176 -10.90 5.49 -1.89
N GLU A 177 -10.73 4.27 -1.40
CA GLU A 177 -11.73 3.46 -0.73
C GLU A 177 -12.08 4.07 0.63
N ALA A 178 -11.08 4.40 1.45
CA ALA A 178 -11.30 5.06 2.73
C ALA A 178 -12.02 6.41 2.56
N GLY A 179 -11.65 7.21 1.56
CA GLY A 179 -12.35 8.45 1.23
C GLY A 179 -13.80 8.22 0.80
N ALA A 180 -14.08 7.14 0.05
CA ALA A 180 -15.44 6.76 -0.33
C ALA A 180 -16.29 6.30 0.87
N PHE A 181 -15.67 5.73 1.91
CA PHE A 181 -16.30 5.47 3.21
C PHE A 181 -16.40 6.70 4.13
N GLY A 182 -15.94 7.86 3.66
CA GLY A 182 -16.06 9.14 4.36
C GLY A 182 -14.84 9.54 5.20
N ALA A 183 -13.67 8.91 5.01
CA ALA A 183 -12.44 9.44 5.59
C ALA A 183 -12.13 10.83 5.02
N GLU A 184 -11.68 11.75 5.88
CA GLU A 184 -11.13 13.02 5.44
C GLU A 184 -9.78 12.78 4.77
N ILE A 185 -9.58 13.34 3.57
CA ILE A 185 -8.34 13.19 2.80
C ILE A 185 -7.70 14.54 2.60
N VAL A 186 -6.43 14.63 3.00
CA VAL A 186 -5.62 15.83 2.89
C VAL A 186 -4.66 15.68 1.71
N PHE A 187 -4.57 16.75 0.93
CA PHE A 187 -3.65 16.91 -0.19
C PHE A 187 -2.53 17.87 0.24
N PRO A 188 -1.34 17.37 0.62
CA PRO A 188 -0.21 18.18 1.08
C PRO A 188 0.42 19.05 -0.04
N GLU A 189 1.67 19.50 0.11
CA GLU A 189 2.39 20.17 -0.98
C GLU A 189 2.68 19.20 -2.14
N ALA A 190 2.80 19.72 -3.37
CA ALA A 190 3.03 18.89 -4.56
C ALA A 190 4.30 18.03 -4.44
N GLY A 191 4.19 16.75 -4.77
CA GLY A 191 5.28 15.77 -4.60
C GLY A 191 5.15 14.89 -3.34
N HIS A 192 4.05 15.01 -2.60
CA HIS A 192 3.64 14.10 -1.53
C HIS A 192 2.37 13.33 -1.95
N LEU A 193 2.12 12.16 -1.35
CA LEU A 193 0.89 11.41 -1.60
C LEU A 193 -0.29 12.00 -0.83
N PRO A 194 -1.54 11.82 -1.31
CA PRO A 194 -2.74 12.05 -0.50
C PRO A 194 -2.72 11.18 0.76
N LEU A 195 -3.09 11.76 1.90
CA LEU A 195 -3.07 11.09 3.20
C LEU A 195 -4.41 11.27 3.94
N PRO A 196 -4.77 10.35 4.85
CA PRO A 196 -5.88 10.59 5.77
C PRO A 196 -5.62 11.85 6.63
N GLY A 197 -6.59 12.77 6.69
CA GLY A 197 -6.54 14.01 7.49
C GLY A 197 -6.88 13.83 8.96
N GLY A 198 -7.55 12.72 9.30
CA GLY A 198 -8.01 12.38 10.63
C GLY A 198 -8.78 11.07 10.60
N TYR A 199 -9.20 10.61 11.77
CA TYR A 199 -10.03 9.40 11.88
C TYR A 199 -11.50 9.75 11.86
N ARG A 200 -12.27 9.03 11.04
CA ARG A 200 -13.72 9.17 10.91
C ARG A 200 -14.46 8.58 12.11
N PHE A 201 -13.87 7.54 12.72
CA PHE A 201 -14.42 6.81 13.85
C PHE A 201 -13.40 6.74 14.99
N HIS A 202 -13.88 6.91 16.22
CA HIS A 202 -13.04 6.92 17.43
C HIS A 202 -13.31 5.74 18.38
N SER A 203 -14.38 4.98 18.12
CA SER A 203 -14.74 3.76 18.83
C SER A 203 -15.25 2.68 17.87
N VAL A 204 -15.14 1.41 18.25
CA VAL A 204 -15.58 0.30 17.38
C VAL A 204 -17.08 0.24 17.18
N GLN A 205 -17.85 0.79 18.11
CA GLN A 205 -19.30 0.85 18.06
C GLN A 205 -19.78 1.81 16.96
N GLU A 206 -19.06 2.92 16.75
CA GLU A 206 -19.35 3.87 15.66
C GLU A 206 -19.19 3.24 14.26
N LEU A 207 -18.49 2.10 14.13
CA LEU A 207 -18.42 1.37 12.85
C LEU A 207 -19.78 0.85 12.38
N ALA A 208 -20.79 0.80 13.26
CA ALA A 208 -22.17 0.53 12.87
C ALA A 208 -22.71 1.56 11.87
N ASP A 209 -22.20 2.81 11.93
CA ASP A 209 -22.59 3.91 11.05
C ASP A 209 -21.75 3.98 9.76
N LEU A 210 -20.93 2.96 9.48
CA LEU A 210 -20.14 2.88 8.26
C LEU A 210 -21.06 2.95 7.03
N PRO A 211 -20.91 3.94 6.13
CA PRO A 211 -21.78 4.08 4.98
C PRO A 211 -21.49 2.99 3.93
N ASP A 212 -22.43 2.77 3.02
CA ASP A 212 -22.11 2.08 1.76
C ASP A 212 -21.47 3.07 0.78
N ILE A 213 -20.61 2.54 -0.11
CA ILE A 213 -19.98 3.37 -1.12
C ILE A 213 -21.00 3.76 -2.19
N ASP A 214 -21.06 5.05 -2.49
CA ASP A 214 -21.74 5.58 -3.65
C ASP A 214 -20.75 5.70 -4.82
N PHE A 215 -20.79 4.72 -5.72
CA PHE A 215 -19.91 4.63 -6.89
C PHE A 215 -20.19 5.66 -7.99
N SER A 216 -21.23 6.50 -7.83
CA SER A 216 -21.57 7.54 -8.81
C SER A 216 -20.91 8.89 -8.56
N LYS A 217 -20.25 9.07 -7.39
CA LYS A 217 -19.65 10.35 -6.99
C LYS A 217 -18.26 10.20 -6.39
N GLY A 218 -17.58 11.34 -6.25
CA GLY A 218 -16.26 11.44 -5.65
C GLY A 218 -15.16 10.75 -6.46
N ARG A 219 -13.97 10.61 -5.85
CA ARG A 219 -12.79 10.09 -6.54
C ARG A 219 -12.94 8.64 -7.02
N ILE A 220 -13.72 7.82 -6.32
CA ILE A 220 -13.95 6.42 -6.72
C ILE A 220 -14.71 6.32 -8.05
N ALA A 221 -15.68 7.23 -8.30
CA ALA A 221 -16.37 7.33 -9.58
C ALA A 221 -15.42 7.81 -10.69
N GLU A 222 -14.52 8.74 -10.36
CA GLU A 222 -13.51 9.26 -11.28
C GLU A 222 -12.45 8.21 -11.63
N VAL A 223 -12.10 7.32 -10.71
CA VAL A 223 -11.26 6.14 -10.99
C VAL A 223 -11.94 5.21 -11.98
N LEU A 224 -13.21 4.84 -11.76
CA LEU A 224 -13.97 4.01 -12.71
C LEU A 224 -14.10 4.68 -14.08
N ARG A 225 -14.27 6.00 -14.12
CA ARG A 225 -14.29 6.78 -15.36
C ARG A 225 -12.92 6.79 -16.05
N ALA A 226 -11.81 6.87 -15.30
CA ALA A 226 -10.46 6.82 -15.86
C ALA A 226 -10.17 5.47 -16.51
N ILE A 227 -10.65 4.37 -15.92
CA ILE A 227 -10.57 3.02 -16.51
C ILE A 227 -11.29 2.99 -17.86
N ARG A 228 -12.52 3.52 -17.94
CA ARG A 228 -13.27 3.59 -19.22
C ARG A 228 -12.53 4.40 -20.28
N LEU A 229 -11.89 5.50 -19.88
CA LEU A 229 -11.10 6.33 -20.80
C LEU A 229 -9.88 5.58 -21.36
N LEU A 230 -9.17 4.83 -20.51
CA LEU A 230 -8.05 3.99 -20.94
C LEU A 230 -8.50 2.84 -21.85
N HIS A 231 -9.58 2.16 -21.47
CA HIS A 231 -10.17 1.09 -22.27
C HIS A 231 -10.59 1.57 -23.67
N ALA A 232 -11.23 2.75 -23.76
CA ALA A 232 -11.67 3.33 -25.03
C ALA A 232 -10.53 3.61 -26.03
N VAL A 233 -9.31 3.82 -25.53
CA VAL A 233 -8.10 4.02 -26.36
C VAL A 233 -7.24 2.77 -26.46
N GLY A 234 -7.75 1.61 -26.03
CA GLY A 234 -7.05 0.32 -26.13
C GLY A 234 -5.83 0.19 -25.22
N ARG A 235 -5.81 0.91 -24.09
CA ARG A 235 -4.72 0.86 -23.11
C ARG A 235 -5.09 -0.07 -21.95
N PRO A 236 -4.46 -1.25 -21.81
CA PRO A 236 -4.72 -2.12 -20.70
C PRO A 236 -4.39 -1.43 -19.37
N CYS A 237 -5.18 -1.69 -18.34
CA CYS A 237 -5.00 -1.05 -17.05
C CYS A 237 -5.14 -1.98 -15.85
N VAL A 238 -4.49 -1.55 -14.77
CA VAL A 238 -4.53 -2.19 -13.47
C VAL A 238 -5.20 -1.23 -12.50
N LEU A 239 -6.32 -1.65 -11.92
CA LEU A 239 -6.90 -0.98 -10.76
C LEU A 239 -6.22 -1.48 -9.48
N LYS A 240 -5.59 -0.60 -8.72
CA LYS A 240 -5.14 -0.89 -7.36
C LYS A 240 -6.30 -0.76 -6.38
N VAL A 241 -6.45 -1.76 -5.51
CA VAL A 241 -7.52 -1.84 -4.50
C VAL A 241 -6.92 -2.15 -3.14
N GLU A 242 -7.26 -1.31 -2.16
CA GLU A 242 -6.93 -1.55 -0.76
C GLU A 242 -7.95 -2.46 -0.07
N ALA A 243 -7.44 -3.42 0.67
CA ALA A 243 -8.20 -4.44 1.37
C ALA A 243 -8.86 -3.95 2.68
N PRO A 244 -9.80 -4.73 3.25
CA PRO A 244 -10.62 -4.28 4.38
C PRO A 244 -9.84 -3.78 5.60
N PHE A 245 -8.72 -4.42 5.98
CA PHE A 245 -8.01 -4.02 7.19
C PHE A 245 -7.27 -2.68 6.99
N THR A 246 -6.67 -2.47 5.82
CA THR A 246 -6.03 -1.20 5.44
C THR A 246 -7.05 -0.07 5.28
N VAL A 247 -8.24 -0.35 4.73
CA VAL A 247 -9.34 0.63 4.71
C VAL A 247 -9.75 1.03 6.14
N LEU A 248 -9.91 0.06 7.05
CA LEU A 248 -10.23 0.34 8.45
C LEU A 248 -9.14 1.12 9.17
N SER A 249 -7.86 0.84 8.91
CA SER A 249 -6.73 1.53 9.56
C SER A 249 -6.63 3.01 9.16
N MET A 250 -7.25 3.41 8.04
CA MET A 250 -7.40 4.81 7.63
C MET A 250 -8.67 5.47 8.19
N LEU A 251 -9.72 4.70 8.47
CA LEU A 251 -10.97 5.21 9.04
C LEU A 251 -10.91 5.35 10.57
N MET A 252 -10.09 4.53 11.23
CA MET A 252 -9.97 4.43 12.67
C MET A 252 -8.52 4.23 13.11
N ASP A 253 -8.20 4.74 14.29
CA ASP A 253 -6.90 4.52 14.92
C ASP A 253 -6.61 3.02 15.11
N SER A 254 -5.44 2.58 14.66
CA SER A 254 -5.07 1.16 14.69
C SER A 254 -5.03 0.60 16.11
N MET A 255 -4.74 1.41 17.14
CA MET A 255 -4.78 0.95 18.53
C MET A 255 -6.20 0.70 19.01
N VAL A 256 -7.16 1.53 18.58
CA VAL A 256 -8.58 1.29 18.84
C VAL A 256 -9.02 0.02 18.13
N LEU A 257 -8.60 -0.18 16.88
CA LEU A 257 -8.87 -1.40 16.11
C LEU A 257 -8.31 -2.65 16.82
N PHE A 258 -7.03 -2.67 17.18
CA PHE A 258 -6.39 -3.80 17.88
C PHE A 258 -6.98 -4.06 19.27
N ARG A 259 -7.39 -3.02 19.99
CA ARG A 259 -8.09 -3.17 21.28
C ARG A 259 -9.47 -3.80 21.07
N GLY A 260 -10.19 -3.34 20.05
CA GLY A 260 -11.49 -3.86 19.66
C GLY A 260 -11.44 -5.32 19.24
N LEU A 261 -10.41 -5.76 18.50
CA LEU A 261 -10.25 -7.17 18.12
C LEU A 261 -10.19 -8.12 19.32
N ARG A 262 -9.75 -7.64 20.49
CA ARG A 262 -9.70 -8.44 21.73
C ARG A 262 -11.01 -8.43 22.52
N LYS A 263 -11.74 -7.32 22.53
CA LYS A 263 -12.88 -7.11 23.44
C LYS A 263 -14.24 -7.12 22.73
N GLU A 264 -14.28 -6.64 21.49
CA GLU A 264 -15.49 -6.22 20.78
C GLU A 264 -15.44 -6.62 19.30
N ARG A 265 -14.89 -7.81 19.07
CA ARG A 265 -14.55 -8.36 17.75
C ARG A 265 -15.70 -8.32 16.73
N LYS A 266 -16.92 -8.57 17.18
CA LYS A 266 -18.12 -8.62 16.32
C LYS A 266 -18.35 -7.32 15.54
N PHE A 267 -18.10 -6.15 16.13
CA PHE A 267 -18.25 -4.87 15.44
C PHE A 267 -17.26 -4.72 14.28
N ILE A 268 -16.01 -5.13 14.51
CA ILE A 268 -14.96 -5.07 13.48
C ILE A 268 -15.25 -6.06 12.36
N GLU A 269 -15.64 -7.30 12.68
CA GLU A 269 -15.99 -8.29 11.67
C GLU A 269 -17.20 -7.86 10.83
N THR A 270 -18.19 -7.22 11.46
CA THR A 270 -19.35 -6.65 10.75
C THR A 270 -18.93 -5.52 9.81
N ALA A 271 -18.04 -4.63 10.27
CA ALA A 271 -17.50 -3.54 9.46
C ALA A 271 -16.67 -4.07 8.29
N MET A 272 -15.79 -5.05 8.54
CA MET A 272 -14.98 -5.72 7.51
C MET A 272 -15.86 -6.39 6.45
N ALA A 273 -16.92 -7.10 6.86
CA ALA A 273 -17.86 -7.71 5.93
C ALA A 273 -18.60 -6.65 5.08
N LYS A 274 -18.93 -5.49 5.66
CA LYS A 274 -19.49 -4.36 4.90
C LYS A 274 -18.49 -3.78 3.91
N ILE A 275 -17.23 -3.60 4.32
CA ILE A 275 -16.17 -3.14 3.43
C ILE A 275 -15.95 -4.14 2.29
N ARG A 276 -15.82 -5.44 2.60
CA ARG A 276 -15.68 -6.50 1.61
C ARG A 276 -16.78 -6.44 0.56
N ARG A 277 -18.06 -6.40 0.95
CA ARG A 277 -19.17 -6.34 -0.03
C ARG A 277 -19.05 -5.15 -0.99
N ASN A 278 -18.64 -3.99 -0.48
CA ASN A 278 -18.40 -2.80 -1.29
C ASN A 278 -17.15 -2.95 -2.18
N LEU A 279 -16.07 -3.56 -1.70
CA LEU A 279 -14.87 -3.82 -2.50
C LEU A 279 -15.12 -4.84 -3.61
N VAL A 280 -15.89 -5.90 -3.35
CA VAL A 280 -16.30 -6.88 -4.38
C VAL A 280 -17.12 -6.16 -5.47
N ARG A 281 -18.04 -5.28 -5.08
CA ARG A 281 -18.80 -4.45 -6.03
C ARG A 281 -17.89 -3.50 -6.81
N TYR A 282 -16.91 -2.88 -6.15
CA TYR A 282 -15.96 -1.98 -6.79
C TYR A 282 -15.14 -2.69 -7.87
N ILE A 283 -14.64 -3.89 -7.54
CA ILE A 283 -13.89 -4.75 -8.46
C ILE A 283 -14.76 -5.17 -9.65
N GLY A 284 -16.01 -5.57 -9.41
CA GLY A 284 -16.96 -5.87 -10.48
C GLY A 284 -17.17 -4.70 -11.43
N LEU A 285 -17.42 -3.51 -10.88
CA LEU A 285 -17.57 -2.27 -11.66
C LEU A 285 -16.30 -1.91 -12.44
N ALA A 286 -15.12 -2.24 -11.93
CA ALA A 286 -13.85 -2.02 -12.62
C ALA A 286 -13.68 -2.96 -13.82
N PHE A 287 -14.02 -4.25 -13.68
CA PHE A 287 -14.06 -5.18 -14.81
C PHE A 287 -15.09 -4.77 -15.86
N GLU A 288 -16.28 -4.33 -15.44
CA GLU A 288 -17.30 -3.78 -16.34
C GLU A 288 -16.81 -2.52 -17.08
N ALA A 289 -16.04 -1.67 -16.40
CA ALA A 289 -15.43 -0.48 -16.97
C ALA A 289 -14.29 -0.78 -17.96
N GLY A 290 -13.76 -2.01 -17.97
CA GLY A 290 -12.74 -2.46 -18.90
C GLY A 290 -11.35 -2.67 -18.30
N ALA A 291 -11.21 -2.78 -16.97
CA ALA A 291 -9.94 -3.17 -16.37
C ALA A 291 -9.59 -4.62 -16.72
N GLU A 292 -8.36 -4.87 -17.15
CA GLU A 292 -7.83 -6.22 -17.37
C GLU A 292 -7.35 -6.84 -16.06
N MET A 293 -6.86 -6.01 -15.14
CA MET A 293 -6.26 -6.46 -13.89
C MET A 293 -6.70 -5.62 -12.68
N ILE A 294 -6.77 -6.30 -11.55
CA ILE A 294 -6.93 -5.72 -10.22
C ILE A 294 -5.68 -6.07 -9.42
N SER A 295 -5.08 -5.09 -8.76
CA SER A 295 -4.03 -5.32 -7.77
C SER A 295 -4.60 -5.14 -6.38
N TYR A 296 -4.83 -6.24 -5.68
CA TYR A 296 -5.34 -6.27 -4.31
C TYR A 296 -4.18 -6.27 -3.30
N ALA A 297 -4.22 -5.36 -2.33
CA ALA A 297 -3.21 -5.29 -1.28
C ALA A 297 -3.84 -5.03 0.10
N ASP A 298 -3.34 -5.72 1.14
CA ASP A 298 -3.67 -5.41 2.54
C ASP A 298 -2.41 -5.15 3.38
N PRO A 299 -1.64 -4.09 3.12
CA PRO A 299 -0.37 -3.85 3.80
C PRO A 299 -0.52 -3.70 5.32
N SER A 300 -1.65 -3.19 5.81
CA SER A 300 -1.96 -3.15 7.24
C SER A 300 -2.58 -4.44 7.76
N GLY A 301 -2.94 -5.40 6.91
CA GLY A 301 -3.58 -6.65 7.30
C GLY A 301 -2.68 -7.87 7.30
N VAL A 302 -1.39 -7.75 6.92
CA VAL A 302 -0.45 -8.89 6.79
C VAL A 302 0.02 -9.47 8.13
N VAL A 303 0.47 -10.73 8.12
CA VAL A 303 0.97 -11.47 9.31
C VAL A 303 2.00 -10.68 10.09
N GLU A 304 2.91 -10.02 9.38
CA GLU A 304 3.93 -9.19 9.98
C GLU A 304 3.35 -8.12 10.92
N PHE A 305 2.21 -7.54 10.55
CA PHE A 305 1.63 -6.41 11.25
C PHE A 305 0.64 -6.84 12.32
N VAL A 306 -0.28 -7.74 11.98
CA VAL A 306 -1.36 -8.14 12.91
C VAL A 306 -1.01 -9.36 13.76
N GLY A 307 0.07 -10.07 13.41
CA GLY A 307 0.47 -11.33 14.04
C GLY A 307 -0.30 -12.55 13.49
N PRO A 308 0.27 -13.76 13.65
CA PRO A 308 -0.25 -14.98 13.02
C PRO A 308 -1.68 -15.35 13.46
N LYS A 309 -2.03 -15.08 14.72
CA LYS A 309 -3.35 -15.38 15.27
C LYS A 309 -4.44 -14.50 14.65
N ILE A 310 -4.26 -13.19 14.70
CA ILE A 310 -5.23 -12.23 14.13
C ILE A 310 -5.32 -12.41 12.62
N PHE A 311 -4.20 -12.71 11.96
CA PHE A 311 -4.22 -12.96 10.52
C PHE A 311 -5.12 -14.15 10.16
N ARG A 312 -4.89 -15.33 10.77
CA ARG A 312 -5.69 -16.53 10.50
C ARG A 312 -7.16 -16.33 10.84
N GLU A 313 -7.45 -15.71 11.98
CA GLU A 313 -8.82 -15.62 12.46
C GLU A 313 -9.62 -14.46 11.83
N VAL A 314 -8.95 -13.40 11.37
CA VAL A 314 -9.58 -12.12 11.00
C VAL A 314 -9.13 -11.62 9.63
N SER A 315 -7.95 -10.99 9.51
CA SER A 315 -7.60 -10.25 8.28
C SER A 315 -7.33 -11.15 7.07
N GLY A 316 -6.60 -12.26 7.27
CA GLY A 316 -6.33 -13.26 6.25
C GLY A 316 -7.62 -13.97 5.82
N ARG A 317 -8.45 -14.39 6.78
CA ARG A 317 -9.74 -15.04 6.48
C ARG A 317 -10.69 -14.14 5.71
N GLU A 318 -10.76 -12.85 6.04
CA GLU A 318 -11.58 -11.91 5.28
C GLU A 318 -11.04 -11.68 3.87
N THR A 319 -9.72 -11.66 3.70
CA THR A 319 -9.09 -11.63 2.38
C THR A 319 -9.48 -12.85 1.55
N VAL A 320 -9.43 -14.06 2.11
CA VAL A 320 -9.88 -15.27 1.40
C VAL A 320 -11.34 -15.18 1.00
N ARG A 321 -12.23 -14.74 1.90
CA ARG A 321 -13.67 -14.57 1.60
C ARG A 321 -13.88 -13.58 0.46
N LEU A 322 -13.20 -12.44 0.47
CA LEU A 322 -13.26 -11.44 -0.59
C LEU A 322 -12.81 -12.02 -1.93
N LEU A 323 -11.64 -12.67 -1.95
CA LEU A 323 -11.06 -13.22 -3.18
C LEU A 323 -11.93 -14.34 -3.78
N LYS A 324 -12.56 -15.17 -2.96
CA LYS A 324 -13.55 -16.17 -3.41
C LYS A 324 -14.78 -15.52 -4.06
N GLU A 325 -15.32 -14.46 -3.46
CA GLU A 325 -16.46 -13.73 -4.05
C GLU A 325 -16.06 -13.06 -5.38
N VAL A 326 -14.86 -12.49 -5.43
CA VAL A 326 -14.31 -11.90 -6.66
C VAL A 326 -14.11 -12.96 -7.75
N ALA A 327 -13.70 -14.19 -7.41
CA ALA A 327 -13.54 -15.28 -8.38
C ALA A 327 -14.84 -15.61 -9.15
N GLY A 328 -16.00 -15.34 -8.53
CA GLY A 328 -17.33 -15.52 -9.12
C GLY A 328 -17.79 -14.40 -10.05
N LEU A 329 -17.08 -13.27 -10.13
CA LEU A 329 -17.51 -12.10 -10.90
C LEU A 329 -17.42 -12.31 -12.42
N ARG A 330 -18.39 -11.77 -13.16
CA ARG A 330 -18.43 -11.75 -14.63
C ARG A 330 -18.96 -10.37 -15.09
N PRO A 331 -18.28 -9.65 -16.00
CA PRO A 331 -16.98 -9.97 -16.60
C PRO A 331 -15.87 -10.11 -15.55
N GLY A 332 -14.86 -10.91 -15.88
CA GLY A 332 -13.69 -11.16 -15.06
C GLY A 332 -12.41 -10.60 -15.66
N GLY A 333 -11.27 -11.07 -15.15
CA GLY A 333 -9.94 -10.64 -15.53
C GLY A 333 -8.92 -11.23 -14.57
N ILE A 334 -7.83 -10.50 -14.31
CA ILE A 334 -6.78 -10.96 -13.42
C ILE A 334 -6.87 -10.23 -12.08
N VAL A 335 -6.78 -10.97 -10.99
CA VAL A 335 -6.64 -10.41 -9.65
C VAL A 335 -5.26 -10.78 -9.13
N HIS A 336 -4.36 -9.83 -9.20
CA HIS A 336 -3.05 -9.92 -8.58
C HIS A 336 -3.17 -9.60 -7.09
N VAL A 337 -2.75 -10.52 -6.23
CA VAL A 337 -2.60 -10.31 -4.79
C VAL A 337 -1.15 -9.91 -4.50
N CYS A 338 -0.96 -8.77 -3.83
CA CYS A 338 0.35 -8.26 -3.44
C CYS A 338 1.23 -9.34 -2.81
N GLY A 339 2.51 -9.42 -3.20
CA GLY A 339 3.45 -10.42 -2.70
C GLY A 339 3.49 -10.56 -1.18
N LYS A 340 3.40 -9.45 -0.42
CA LYS A 340 3.31 -9.53 1.06
C LYS A 340 2.02 -10.21 1.54
N THR A 341 0.90 -9.90 0.90
CA THR A 341 -0.41 -10.48 1.22
C THR A 341 -0.47 -11.94 0.80
N SER A 342 -0.05 -12.29 -0.42
CA SER A 342 -0.09 -13.68 -0.91
C SER A 342 0.85 -14.59 -0.14
N THR A 343 2.09 -14.16 0.13
CA THR A 343 3.03 -14.94 0.96
C THR A 343 2.52 -15.09 2.39
N SER A 344 1.86 -14.06 2.95
CA SER A 344 1.21 -14.18 4.27
C SER A 344 0.07 -15.21 4.28
N LEU A 345 -0.72 -15.28 3.20
CA LEU A 345 -1.80 -16.27 3.05
C LEU A 345 -1.24 -17.69 2.97
N GLU A 346 -0.24 -17.90 2.13
CA GLU A 346 0.39 -19.21 1.93
C GLU A 346 1.11 -19.70 3.20
N TYR A 347 1.89 -18.84 3.86
CA TYR A 347 2.55 -19.19 5.13
C TYR A 347 1.58 -19.52 6.26
N MET A 348 0.32 -19.13 6.13
CA MET A 348 -0.75 -19.40 7.10
C MET A 348 -1.68 -20.52 6.65
N HIS A 349 -1.34 -21.26 5.58
CA HIS A 349 -2.15 -22.31 4.98
C HIS A 349 -3.57 -21.85 4.57
N LEU A 350 -3.74 -20.56 4.26
CA LEU A 350 -5.00 -19.99 3.80
C LEU A 350 -5.15 -20.03 2.28
N CYS A 351 -4.06 -20.30 1.55
CA CYS A 351 -4.06 -20.63 0.14
C CYS A 351 -2.91 -21.58 -0.18
N THR A 352 -3.01 -22.26 -1.30
CA THR A 352 -1.87 -22.91 -1.97
C THR A 352 -1.56 -22.13 -3.25
N SER A 353 -0.32 -22.27 -3.74
CA SER A 353 0.06 -21.70 -5.02
C SER A 353 0.51 -22.78 -6.01
N GLU A 354 0.16 -22.60 -7.28
CA GLU A 354 0.66 -23.39 -8.40
C GLU A 354 1.42 -22.45 -9.34
N THR A 355 2.64 -22.85 -9.72
CA THR A 355 3.50 -22.03 -10.56
C THR A 355 3.49 -22.51 -12.00
N TYR A 356 3.18 -21.59 -12.91
CA TYR A 356 3.12 -21.85 -14.34
C TYR A 356 4.32 -21.22 -15.04
N GLU A 357 5.04 -22.04 -15.80
CA GLU A 357 6.18 -21.61 -16.61
C GLU A 357 5.71 -21.04 -17.95
N LEU A 358 6.17 -19.84 -18.26
CA LEU A 358 5.87 -19.16 -19.50
C LEU A 358 6.90 -19.50 -20.56
N THR A 359 6.43 -19.64 -21.80
CA THR A 359 7.31 -19.84 -22.95
C THR A 359 7.78 -18.50 -23.51
N GLY A 360 9.10 -18.28 -23.57
CA GLY A 360 9.70 -17.06 -24.10
C GLY A 360 10.21 -16.10 -23.03
N LYS A 361 10.48 -14.84 -23.42
CA LYS A 361 10.91 -13.78 -22.52
C LYS A 361 9.81 -12.72 -22.44
N HIS A 362 9.08 -12.70 -21.33
CA HIS A 362 8.02 -11.74 -21.05
C HIS A 362 8.42 -10.82 -19.89
N ASN A 363 7.99 -9.57 -19.96
CA ASN A 363 7.86 -8.75 -18.76
C ASN A 363 6.64 -9.21 -17.92
N PHE A 364 6.54 -8.76 -16.67
CA PHE A 364 5.50 -9.25 -15.77
C PHE A 364 4.07 -8.84 -16.21
N ALA A 365 3.90 -7.72 -16.91
CA ALA A 365 2.60 -7.38 -17.51
C ALA A 365 2.20 -8.32 -18.65
N GLU A 366 3.09 -8.58 -19.60
CA GLU A 366 2.87 -9.47 -20.74
C GLU A 366 2.52 -10.89 -20.28
N ALA A 367 3.26 -11.37 -19.29
CA ALA A 367 3.00 -12.65 -18.64
C ALA A 367 1.58 -12.75 -18.08
N LEU A 368 1.14 -11.75 -17.32
CA LEU A 368 -0.23 -11.69 -16.82
C LEU A 368 -1.23 -11.59 -17.97
N LEU A 369 -1.02 -10.70 -18.94
CA LEU A 369 -1.91 -10.56 -20.10
C LEU A 369 -2.03 -11.84 -20.93
N SER A 370 -0.98 -12.69 -20.96
CA SER A 370 -1.02 -13.96 -21.68
C SER A 370 -2.04 -14.96 -21.11
N VAL A 371 -2.41 -14.81 -19.84
CA VAL A 371 -3.39 -15.65 -19.13
C VAL A 371 -4.70 -14.92 -18.83
N TYR A 372 -4.87 -13.70 -19.36
CA TYR A 372 -6.10 -12.92 -19.22
C TYR A 372 -7.27 -13.59 -19.93
N ASP A 373 -8.42 -13.63 -19.27
CA ASP A 373 -9.68 -14.11 -19.82
C ASP A 373 -10.82 -13.26 -19.26
N ARG A 374 -11.56 -12.59 -20.13
CA ARG A 374 -12.68 -11.72 -19.73
C ARG A 374 -13.87 -12.49 -19.17
N HIS A 375 -13.94 -13.79 -19.42
CA HIS A 375 -15.06 -14.65 -19.00
C HIS A 375 -14.80 -15.40 -17.70
N LYS A 376 -13.66 -15.18 -17.04
CA LYS A 376 -13.38 -15.73 -15.70
C LYS A 376 -12.42 -14.84 -14.93
N VAL A 377 -12.31 -15.08 -13.63
CA VAL A 377 -11.29 -14.42 -12.81
C VAL A 377 -10.16 -15.40 -12.53
N SER A 378 -8.93 -14.97 -12.81
CA SER A 378 -7.70 -15.68 -12.47
C SER A 378 -7.02 -14.95 -11.32
N ILE A 379 -6.68 -15.64 -10.23
CA ILE A 379 -6.03 -15.03 -9.07
C ILE A 379 -4.55 -15.40 -9.05
N THR A 380 -3.68 -14.40 -9.05
CA THR A 380 -2.22 -14.58 -9.05
C THR A 380 -1.58 -13.89 -7.85
N GLY A 381 -0.35 -14.25 -7.50
CA GLY A 381 0.36 -13.66 -6.37
C GLY A 381 1.86 -13.85 -6.38
N HIS A 382 2.49 -13.57 -5.24
CA HIS A 382 3.93 -13.72 -4.94
C HIS A 382 4.88 -12.82 -5.73
N ASN A 383 4.33 -11.85 -6.46
CA ASN A 383 5.07 -10.87 -7.23
C ASN A 383 4.60 -9.46 -6.85
N CYS A 384 5.30 -8.44 -7.35
CA CYS A 384 4.93 -7.05 -7.15
C CYS A 384 4.40 -6.44 -8.45
N ILE A 385 3.17 -5.92 -8.42
CA ILE A 385 2.57 -5.24 -9.58
C ILE A 385 3.35 -4.00 -10.02
N LEU A 386 4.14 -3.40 -9.14
CA LEU A 386 4.87 -2.17 -9.46
C LEU A 386 6.03 -2.43 -10.43
N VAL A 387 6.46 -3.67 -10.59
CA VAL A 387 7.56 -4.07 -11.49
C VAL A 387 7.08 -4.76 -12.78
N THR A 388 5.86 -4.47 -13.26
CA THR A 388 5.32 -5.08 -14.50
C THR A 388 6.16 -4.85 -15.74
N ALA A 389 6.89 -3.74 -15.84
CA ALA A 389 7.79 -3.45 -16.96
C ALA A 389 9.12 -4.24 -16.93
N VAL A 390 9.43 -4.92 -15.83
CA VAL A 390 10.68 -5.67 -15.65
C VAL A 390 10.48 -7.11 -16.13
N PRO A 391 11.51 -7.75 -16.74
CA PRO A 391 11.46 -9.17 -17.06
C PRO A 391 11.11 -10.02 -15.83
N ILE A 392 10.21 -10.99 -15.97
CA ILE A 392 9.92 -11.92 -14.87
C ILE A 392 11.17 -12.75 -14.54
N PRO A 393 11.59 -12.79 -13.26
CA PRO A 393 12.56 -13.77 -12.79
C PRO A 393 12.05 -15.19 -13.03
N HIS A 394 12.85 -16.01 -13.73
CA HIS A 394 12.54 -17.42 -14.02
C HIS A 394 11.31 -17.68 -14.90
N GLN A 395 10.68 -16.65 -15.48
CA GLN A 395 9.50 -16.76 -16.35
C GLN A 395 8.33 -17.54 -15.73
N LYS A 396 8.06 -17.30 -14.44
CA LYS A 396 7.03 -17.98 -13.64
C LYS A 396 5.94 -17.02 -13.17
N VAL A 397 4.69 -17.47 -13.24
CA VAL A 397 3.52 -16.81 -12.62
C VAL A 397 2.87 -17.79 -11.66
N SER A 398 2.64 -17.35 -10.42
CA SER A 398 2.00 -18.18 -9.40
C SER A 398 0.51 -17.86 -9.31
N PHE A 399 -0.33 -18.87 -9.50
CA PHE A 399 -1.76 -18.80 -9.31
C PHE A 399 -2.10 -19.24 -7.90
N LEU A 400 -3.03 -18.53 -7.27
CA LEU A 400 -3.46 -18.80 -5.89
C LEU A 400 -4.76 -19.60 -5.90
N HIS A 401 -4.78 -20.68 -5.12
CA HIS A 401 -5.94 -21.54 -4.93
C HIS A 401 -6.36 -21.49 -3.47
N PHE A 402 -7.66 -21.33 -3.23
CA PHE A 402 -8.22 -21.21 -1.89
C PHE A 402 -9.03 -22.48 -1.57
N PRO A 403 -8.91 -23.04 -0.35
CA PRO A 403 -9.69 -24.21 0.06
C PRO A 403 -11.19 -23.90 0.01
N ASP A 404 -12.07 -24.88 -0.26
CA ASP A 404 -13.51 -24.63 -0.42
C ASP A 404 -14.17 -24.07 0.85
N ASP A 405 -13.77 -24.54 2.03
CA ASP A 405 -14.27 -24.07 3.32
C ASP A 405 -13.30 -23.06 3.96
N PRO A 406 -13.71 -21.80 4.19
CA PRO A 406 -12.90 -20.80 4.88
C PRO A 406 -12.73 -21.06 6.40
N ASP A 407 -13.42 -22.05 6.96
CA ASP A 407 -13.37 -22.40 8.39
C ASP A 407 -12.58 -23.70 8.67
N THR A 408 -12.08 -24.41 7.65
CA THR A 408 -11.12 -25.51 7.80
C THR A 408 -9.70 -25.01 7.52
N GLY A 409 -9.02 -24.47 8.54
CA GLY A 409 -7.63 -24.02 8.48
C GLY A 409 -7.05 -23.69 9.85
#